data_AF-A0A2W4KDZ7-F1
#
_entry.id   AF-A0A2W4KDZ7-F1
#
_cell.length_a   1.000
_cell.length_b   1.000
_cell.length_c   1.000
_cell.angle_alpha   90.00
_cell.angle_beta   90.00
_cell.angle_gamma   90.00
#
_symmetry.space_group_name_H-M   'P 1'
#
loop_
_entity.id
_entity.type
_entity.pdbx_description
1 polymer ?
#
loop_
_entity_poly.entity_id
_entity_poly.type
_entity_poly.pdbx_seq_one_letter_code
_entity_poly.pdbx_strand_id
1 'polypeptide(L)'
;MGILDRVEVRSTLARPASWLSETLVGRRTLAGVRMDDHTALTLTAVYNAIAIYAKTVGALPLKLYERLEPRGKREAPEHPLYAILHDAPNPEMPAMQFRETLTGHLIGWGNAYAEIEFDAAGRVRALWPLLPHKMRVERDPQTNRLRYIYTLPDSVGGRQVELPPERVLHIPGFGYDGTVGYNPIRLFRENLGIVKAAEEYGARFFGSGARPSGVLQHPGKLSPEAQARLRENIERLYGGLENSHRI
;
A
#
# COMPACT_ATOMS: atom_id res chain seq x y z
N MET A 1 9.39 -37.04 15.59
CA MET A 1 8.69 -36.20 16.58
C MET A 1 9.54 -34.94 16.74
N GLY A 2 9.21 -33.90 15.98
CA GLY A 2 10.10 -32.76 15.70
C GLY A 2 9.87 -31.60 16.66
N ILE A 3 10.96 -30.89 16.99
CA ILE A 3 11.12 -29.81 17.98
C ILE A 3 10.24 -28.55 17.77
N LEU A 4 9.29 -28.59 16.82
CA LEU A 4 8.37 -27.49 16.50
C LEU A 4 6.93 -27.73 16.96
N ASP A 5 6.70 -28.71 17.83
CA ASP A 5 5.40 -28.86 18.50
C ASP A 5 5.16 -27.69 19.48
N ARG A 6 4.49 -26.67 18.94
CA ARG A 6 3.57 -25.75 19.62
C ARG A 6 4.16 -24.85 20.72
N VAL A 7 4.71 -23.71 20.31
CA VAL A 7 4.49 -22.47 21.05
C VAL A 7 3.34 -21.72 20.38
N GLU A 8 2.11 -22.06 20.74
CA GLU A 8 0.92 -21.35 20.29
C GLU A 8 0.78 -20.06 21.13
N VAL A 9 1.47 -18.98 20.72
CA VAL A 9 1.28 -17.67 21.34
C VAL A 9 -0.10 -17.14 20.92
N ARG A 10 -1.10 -17.34 21.78
CA ARG A 10 -2.46 -16.87 21.52
C ARG A 10 -2.50 -15.33 21.53
N SER A 11 -2.95 -14.76 20.41
CA SER A 11 -3.24 -13.33 20.28
C SER A 11 -4.37 -12.94 21.24
N THR A 12 -4.17 -11.90 22.04
CA THR A 12 -5.19 -11.34 22.93
C THR A 12 -5.48 -9.89 22.55
N LEU A 13 -6.61 -9.32 22.96
CA LEU A 13 -6.90 -7.90 22.70
C LEU A 13 -5.87 -6.96 23.35
N ALA A 14 -5.26 -7.37 24.47
CA ALA A 14 -4.21 -6.61 25.15
C ALA A 14 -2.83 -6.75 24.48
N ARG A 15 -2.61 -7.82 23.71
CA ARG A 15 -1.40 -8.09 22.92
C ARG A 15 -1.79 -8.73 21.60
N PRO A 16 -2.31 -7.93 20.64
CA PRO A 16 -2.71 -8.46 19.34
C PRO A 16 -1.47 -9.01 18.64
N ALA A 17 -1.66 -10.07 17.85
CA ALA A 17 -0.60 -10.60 17.00
C ALA A 17 -0.01 -9.47 16.13
N SER A 18 1.30 -9.55 15.88
CA SER A 18 2.03 -8.55 15.10
C SER A 18 1.39 -8.31 13.73
N TRP A 19 0.95 -9.37 13.04
CA TRP A 19 0.23 -9.25 11.77
C TRP A 19 -1.06 -8.42 11.88
N LEU A 20 -1.82 -8.55 12.97
CA LEU A 20 -3.10 -7.86 13.17
C LEU A 20 -2.88 -6.37 13.45
N SER A 21 -1.94 -6.05 14.33
CA SER A 21 -1.55 -4.66 14.62
C SER A 21 -0.90 -3.96 13.43
N GLU A 22 -0.07 -4.68 12.66
CA GLU A 22 0.56 -4.17 11.44
C GLU A 22 -0.46 -3.92 10.32
N THR A 23 -1.50 -4.76 10.22
CA THR A 23 -2.53 -4.62 9.18
C THR A 23 -3.57 -3.54 9.53
N LEU A 24 -3.88 -3.32 10.80
CA LEU A 24 -4.94 -2.38 11.23
C LEU A 24 -4.46 -0.98 11.60
N VAL A 25 -3.26 -0.82 12.15
CA VAL A 25 -2.81 0.46 12.76
C VAL A 25 -1.44 0.92 12.23
N GLY A 26 -0.78 0.11 11.41
CA GLY A 26 0.60 0.32 11.00
C GLY A 26 1.58 0.24 12.18
N ARG A 27 2.86 0.01 11.88
CA ARG A 27 3.91 -0.04 12.90
C ARG A 27 4.48 1.36 13.11
N ARG A 28 4.72 1.73 14.38
CA ARG A 28 5.52 2.93 14.68
C ARG A 28 6.97 2.66 14.32
N THR A 29 7.58 3.61 13.63
CA THR A 29 9.02 3.62 13.33
C THR A 29 9.81 4.10 14.54
N LEU A 30 11.12 3.94 14.51
CA LEU A 30 12.04 4.46 15.52
C LEU A 30 11.98 6.00 15.61
N ALA A 31 11.62 6.67 14.51
CA ALA A 31 11.37 8.11 14.47
C ALA A 31 10.03 8.52 15.13
N GLY A 32 9.22 7.57 15.62
CA GLY A 32 7.96 7.81 16.31
C GLY A 32 6.74 7.99 15.40
N VAL A 33 6.94 8.02 14.08
CA VAL A 33 5.88 8.16 13.08
C VAL A 33 5.28 6.80 12.74
N ARG A 34 3.96 6.74 12.50
CA ARG A 34 3.31 5.52 12.00
C ARG A 34 3.44 5.46 10.49
N MET A 35 3.85 4.30 9.98
CA MET A 35 4.01 4.09 8.54
C MET A 35 3.30 2.81 8.10
N ASP A 36 2.35 2.98 7.19
CA ASP A 36 1.63 1.94 6.47
C ASP A 36 1.59 2.25 4.96
N ASP A 37 0.97 1.35 4.20
CA ASP A 37 0.90 1.42 2.74
C ASP A 37 0.23 2.72 2.26
N HIS A 38 -0.80 3.20 2.95
CA HIS A 38 -1.52 4.42 2.61
C HIS A 38 -0.74 5.70 2.98
N THR A 39 -0.13 5.71 4.16
CA THR A 39 0.68 6.84 4.64
C THR A 39 1.90 7.04 3.75
N ALA A 40 2.52 5.96 3.29
CA ALA A 40 3.64 6.03 2.37
C ALA A 40 3.27 6.68 1.03
N LEU A 41 2.06 6.46 0.51
CA LEU A 41 1.58 7.11 -0.71
C LEU A 41 1.39 8.63 -0.55
N THR A 42 1.33 9.16 0.68
CA THR A 42 1.32 10.62 0.91
C THR A 42 2.68 11.27 0.65
N LEU A 43 3.75 10.48 0.65
CA LEU A 43 5.08 10.96 0.28
C LEU A 43 5.14 11.11 -1.24
N THR A 44 5.33 12.34 -1.72
CA THR A 44 5.33 12.66 -3.15
C THR A 44 6.33 11.83 -3.95
N ALA A 45 7.52 11.58 -3.39
CA ALA A 45 8.54 10.74 -4.00
C ALA A 45 8.08 9.28 -4.20
N VAL A 46 7.38 8.71 -3.22
CA VAL A 46 6.84 7.34 -3.30
C VAL A 46 5.72 7.27 -4.33
N TYR A 47 4.76 8.20 -4.27
CA TYR A 47 3.66 8.27 -5.23
C TYR A 47 4.19 8.40 -6.66
N ASN A 48 5.12 9.33 -6.90
CA ASN A 48 5.67 9.56 -8.23
C ASN A 48 6.46 8.36 -8.75
N ALA A 49 7.25 7.69 -7.91
CA ALA A 49 7.97 6.48 -8.31
C ALA A 49 6.99 5.39 -8.78
N ILE A 50 5.96 5.10 -7.98
CA ILE A 50 4.92 4.11 -8.33
C ILE A 50 4.20 4.54 -9.62
N ALA A 51 3.78 5.80 -9.72
CA ALA A 51 3.04 6.32 -10.86
C ALA A 51 3.84 6.27 -12.16
N ILE A 52 5.15 6.58 -12.13
CA ILE A 52 6.01 6.51 -13.32
C ILE A 52 6.08 5.08 -13.83
N TYR A 53 6.36 4.09 -12.98
CA TYR A 53 6.40 2.68 -13.40
C TYR A 53 5.03 2.21 -13.89
N ALA A 54 3.98 2.51 -13.13
CA ALA A 54 2.63 2.08 -13.44
C ALA A 54 2.17 2.60 -14.80
N LYS A 55 2.33 3.90 -15.07
CA LYS A 55 1.93 4.53 -16.34
C LYS A 55 2.81 4.06 -17.49
N THR A 56 4.12 3.91 -17.27
CA THR A 56 5.05 3.45 -18.30
C THR A 56 4.69 2.04 -18.77
N VAL A 57 4.47 1.11 -17.84
CA VAL A 57 4.07 -0.26 -18.17
C VAL A 57 2.64 -0.30 -18.72
N GLY A 58 1.73 0.47 -18.13
CA GLY A 58 0.32 0.56 -18.56
C GLY A 58 0.18 0.96 -20.03
N ALA A 59 0.97 1.94 -20.46
CA ALA A 59 0.98 2.46 -21.83
C ALA A 59 1.43 1.44 -22.89
N LEU A 60 2.12 0.37 -22.50
CA LEU A 60 2.55 -0.67 -23.44
C LEU A 60 1.37 -1.58 -23.79
N PRO A 61 1.02 -1.75 -25.08
CA PRO A 61 -0.05 -2.67 -25.48
C PRO A 61 0.40 -4.12 -25.30
N LEU A 62 -0.49 -4.95 -24.72
CA LEU A 62 -0.25 -6.38 -24.57
C LEU A 62 -0.90 -7.13 -25.74
N LYS A 63 -0.11 -7.34 -26.80
CA LYS A 63 -0.54 -8.03 -28.01
C LYS A 63 -0.31 -9.54 -27.91
N LEU A 64 -1.32 -10.33 -28.26
CA LEU A 64 -1.17 -11.78 -28.33
C LEU A 64 -0.60 -12.19 -29.70
N TYR A 65 0.29 -13.16 -29.69
CA TYR A 65 0.89 -13.72 -30.89
C TYR A 65 0.70 -15.23 -30.93
N GLU A 66 0.40 -15.76 -32.11
CA GLU A 66 0.45 -17.20 -32.37
C GLU A 66 1.76 -17.57 -33.07
N ARG A 67 2.27 -18.77 -32.75
CA ARG A 67 3.47 -19.32 -33.37
C ARG A 67 3.09 -19.98 -34.68
N LEU A 68 3.84 -19.68 -35.74
CA LEU A 68 3.65 -20.29 -37.06
C LEU A 68 4.67 -21.41 -37.29
N GLU A 69 4.23 -22.50 -37.89
CA GLU A 69 5.08 -23.56 -38.43
C GLU A 69 5.46 -23.23 -39.88
N PRO A 70 6.72 -23.45 -40.32
CA PRO A 70 7.86 -24.05 -39.61
C PRO A 70 8.69 -23.05 -38.77
N ARG A 71 8.49 -21.73 -38.95
CA ARG A 71 9.11 -20.67 -38.14
C ARG A 71 8.34 -19.36 -38.32
N GLY A 72 8.14 -18.63 -37.23
CA GLY A 72 7.58 -17.27 -37.25
C GLY A 72 6.58 -17.04 -36.13
N LYS A 73 6.08 -15.80 -36.05
CA LYS A 73 4.95 -15.43 -35.20
C LYS A 73 4.10 -14.41 -35.94
N ARG A 74 2.79 -14.46 -35.76
CA ARG A 74 1.87 -13.40 -36.20
C ARG A 74 1.00 -12.97 -35.05
N GLU A 75 0.55 -11.72 -35.09
CA GLU A 75 -0.43 -11.20 -34.14
C GLU A 75 -1.74 -12.01 -34.29
N ALA A 76 -2.39 -12.32 -33.18
CA ALA A 76 -3.58 -13.18 -33.12
C ALA A 76 -4.81 -12.38 -32.63
N PRO A 77 -5.32 -11.39 -33.42
CA PRO A 77 -6.43 -10.54 -33.01
C PRO A 77 -7.74 -11.30 -32.83
N GLU A 78 -7.92 -12.40 -33.57
CA GLU A 78 -9.13 -13.25 -33.51
C GLU A 78 -9.17 -14.17 -32.26
N HIS A 79 -8.08 -14.22 -31.48
CA HIS A 79 -8.05 -15.05 -30.28
C HIS A 79 -8.93 -14.41 -29.18
N PRO A 80 -9.80 -15.16 -28.48
CA PRO A 80 -10.71 -14.59 -27.48
C PRO A 80 -10.05 -13.76 -26.38
N LEU A 81 -8.84 -14.14 -25.96
CA LEU A 81 -8.05 -13.37 -24.98
C LEU A 81 -7.46 -12.06 -25.52
N TYR A 82 -7.38 -11.86 -26.83
CA TYR A 82 -6.74 -10.68 -27.41
C TYR A 82 -7.44 -9.42 -26.95
N ALA A 83 -8.76 -9.33 -27.14
CA ALA A 83 -9.54 -8.15 -26.73
C ALA A 83 -9.49 -7.89 -25.21
N ILE A 84 -9.47 -8.95 -24.39
CA ILE A 84 -9.40 -8.84 -22.93
C ILE A 84 -8.06 -8.24 -22.49
N LEU A 85 -6.97 -8.69 -23.10
CA LEU A 85 -5.62 -8.26 -22.72
C LEU A 85 -5.19 -6.95 -23.40
N HIS A 86 -5.66 -6.68 -24.61
CA HIS A 86 -5.28 -5.54 -25.43
C HIS A 86 -6.23 -4.34 -25.26
N ASP A 87 -7.54 -4.56 -25.33
CA ASP A 87 -8.56 -3.50 -25.42
C ASP A 87 -9.17 -3.16 -24.04
N ALA A 88 -9.90 -4.11 -23.46
CA ALA A 88 -10.64 -3.92 -22.21
C ALA A 88 -10.80 -5.26 -21.45
N PRO A 89 -10.18 -5.41 -20.27
CA PRO A 89 -10.23 -6.63 -19.49
C PRO A 89 -11.56 -6.84 -18.78
N ASN A 90 -12.32 -5.76 -18.57
CA ASN A 90 -13.67 -5.78 -18.01
C ASN A 90 -14.44 -4.53 -18.50
N PRO A 91 -15.76 -4.46 -18.31
CA PRO A 91 -16.57 -3.33 -18.78
C PRO A 91 -16.28 -1.98 -18.10
N GLU A 92 -15.54 -1.96 -16.98
CA GLU A 92 -15.32 -0.75 -16.17
C GLU A 92 -14.03 0.00 -16.53
N MET A 93 -13.07 -0.67 -17.16
CA MET A 93 -11.77 -0.06 -17.45
C MET A 93 -11.12 -0.56 -18.75
N PRO A 94 -10.36 0.31 -19.45
CA PRO A 94 -9.52 -0.12 -20.57
C PRO A 94 -8.30 -0.92 -20.08
N ALA A 95 -7.72 -1.74 -20.96
CA ALA A 95 -6.59 -2.60 -20.62
C ALA A 95 -5.33 -1.84 -20.19
N MET A 96 -5.15 -0.61 -20.69
CA MET A 96 -4.10 0.30 -20.22
C MET A 96 -4.21 0.57 -18.72
N GLN A 97 -5.41 0.96 -18.26
CA GLN A 97 -5.67 1.27 -16.85
C GLN A 97 -5.55 0.03 -15.96
N PHE A 98 -5.97 -1.14 -16.46
CA PHE A 98 -5.78 -2.40 -15.74
C PHE A 98 -4.30 -2.74 -15.53
N ARG A 99 -3.48 -2.63 -16.58
CA ARG A 99 -2.02 -2.84 -16.48
C ARG A 99 -1.36 -1.82 -15.56
N GLU A 100 -1.77 -0.55 -15.64
CA GLU A 100 -1.33 0.50 -14.70
C GLU A 100 -1.68 0.11 -13.27
N THR A 101 -2.91 -0.32 -13.02
CA THR A 101 -3.38 -0.74 -11.69
C THR A 101 -2.60 -1.93 -11.14
N LEU A 102 -2.43 -3.01 -11.92
CA LEU A 102 -1.67 -4.17 -11.49
C LEU A 102 -0.19 -3.84 -11.27
N THR A 103 0.40 -2.99 -12.11
CA THR A 103 1.79 -2.55 -11.91
C THR A 103 1.91 -1.72 -10.63
N GLY A 104 0.98 -0.80 -10.39
CA GLY A 104 0.93 -0.03 -9.15
C GLY A 104 0.78 -0.92 -7.90
N HIS A 105 -0.07 -1.94 -7.97
CA HIS A 105 -0.19 -2.97 -6.94
C HIS A 105 1.12 -3.71 -6.70
N LEU A 106 1.79 -4.13 -7.78
CA LEU A 106 3.06 -4.84 -7.71
C LEU A 106 4.16 -4.00 -7.04
N ILE A 107 4.32 -2.75 -7.44
CA ILE A 107 5.36 -1.87 -6.90
C ILE A 107 5.02 -1.37 -5.48
N GLY A 108 3.74 -1.08 -5.21
CA GLY A 108 3.31 -0.56 -3.91
C GLY A 108 3.22 -1.63 -2.82
N TRP A 109 2.65 -2.79 -3.14
CA TRP A 109 2.36 -3.86 -2.17
C TRP A 109 3.19 -5.13 -2.37
N GLY A 110 4.04 -5.15 -3.39
CA GLY A 110 4.88 -6.30 -3.73
C GLY A 110 4.17 -7.39 -4.51
N ASN A 111 2.85 -7.26 -4.75
CA ASN A 111 2.03 -8.30 -5.35
C ASN A 111 0.86 -7.66 -6.11
N ALA A 112 0.50 -8.23 -7.26
CA ALA A 112 -0.68 -7.84 -8.00
C ALA A 112 -1.59 -9.04 -8.24
N TYR A 113 -2.89 -8.83 -8.09
CA TYR A 113 -3.90 -9.87 -8.19
C TYR A 113 -5.03 -9.42 -9.11
N ALA A 114 -5.57 -10.35 -9.88
CA ALA A 114 -6.86 -10.20 -10.53
C ALA A 114 -7.66 -11.50 -10.43
N GLU A 115 -8.97 -11.39 -10.21
CA GLU A 115 -9.88 -12.51 -10.40
C GLU A 115 -10.07 -12.76 -11.89
N ILE A 116 -10.03 -14.03 -12.26
CA ILE A 116 -10.32 -14.51 -13.61
C ILE A 116 -11.78 -14.96 -13.63
N GLU A 117 -12.62 -14.18 -14.29
CA GLU A 117 -14.01 -14.55 -14.53
C GLU A 117 -14.07 -15.43 -15.79
N PHE A 118 -14.73 -16.58 -15.70
CA PHE A 118 -14.93 -17.50 -16.82
C PHE A 118 -16.40 -17.50 -17.27
N ASP A 119 -16.61 -17.64 -18.58
CA ASP A 119 -17.94 -17.90 -19.14
C ASP A 119 -18.37 -19.37 -18.96
N ALA A 120 -19.61 -19.69 -19.34
CA ALA A 120 -20.14 -21.05 -19.25
C ALA A 120 -19.40 -22.08 -20.13
N ALA A 121 -18.63 -21.62 -21.12
CA ALA A 121 -17.80 -22.45 -21.98
C ALA A 121 -16.36 -22.60 -21.46
N GLY A 122 -16.05 -22.06 -20.27
CA GLY A 122 -14.72 -22.12 -19.66
C GLY A 122 -13.69 -21.16 -20.28
N ARG A 123 -14.13 -20.17 -21.07
CA ARG A 123 -13.25 -19.14 -21.62
C ARG A 123 -13.17 -17.98 -20.65
N VAL A 124 -12.02 -17.32 -20.57
CA VAL A 124 -11.90 -16.09 -19.78
C VAL A 124 -12.83 -15.04 -20.37
N ARG A 125 -13.69 -14.49 -19.53
CA ARG A 125 -14.67 -13.45 -19.86
C ARG A 125 -14.18 -12.08 -19.42
N ALA A 126 -13.59 -11.99 -18.24
CA ALA A 126 -13.10 -10.74 -17.68
C ALA A 126 -11.97 -10.96 -16.67
N LEU A 127 -11.19 -9.91 -16.44
CA LEU A 127 -10.20 -9.83 -15.37
C LEU A 127 -10.54 -8.66 -14.44
N TRP A 128 -10.70 -8.96 -13.15
CA TRP A 128 -11.08 -7.98 -12.15
C TRP A 128 -9.94 -7.74 -11.17
N PRO A 129 -9.36 -6.53 -11.09
CA PRO A 129 -8.24 -6.29 -10.19
C PRO A 129 -8.68 -6.47 -8.73
N LEU A 130 -7.90 -7.24 -7.97
CA LEU A 130 -8.13 -7.46 -6.54
C LEU A 130 -7.12 -6.65 -5.72
N LEU A 131 -7.61 -6.04 -4.64
CA LEU A 131 -6.79 -5.23 -3.73
C LEU A 131 -5.74 -6.10 -3.00
N PRO A 132 -4.43 -5.83 -3.14
CA PRO A 132 -3.38 -6.67 -2.54
C PRO A 132 -3.44 -6.74 -1.02
N HIS A 133 -3.78 -5.62 -0.35
CA HIS A 133 -3.89 -5.56 1.11
C HIS A 133 -5.11 -6.31 1.67
N LYS A 134 -6.04 -6.77 0.80
CA LYS A 134 -7.19 -7.60 1.16
C LYS A 134 -6.97 -9.08 0.81
N MET A 135 -5.86 -9.40 0.15
CA MET A 135 -5.50 -10.77 -0.24
C MET A 135 -4.55 -11.38 0.78
N ARG A 136 -4.84 -12.62 1.19
CA ARG A 136 -3.94 -13.46 1.96
C ARG A 136 -3.68 -14.75 1.19
N VAL A 137 -2.41 -15.07 0.96
CA VAL A 137 -1.99 -16.30 0.31
C VAL A 137 -1.43 -17.24 1.36
N GLU A 138 -1.99 -18.43 1.44
CA GLU A 138 -1.55 -19.48 2.36
C GLU A 138 -1.28 -20.77 1.60
N ARG A 139 -0.48 -21.65 2.20
CA ARG A 139 -0.29 -23.01 1.70
C ARG A 139 -1.06 -23.95 2.62
N ASP A 140 -1.96 -24.72 2.04
CA ASP A 140 -2.72 -25.74 2.78
C ASP A 140 -1.74 -26.82 3.30
N PRO A 141 -1.68 -27.06 4.62
CA PRO A 141 -0.76 -28.03 5.21
C PRO A 141 -1.05 -29.48 4.81
N GLN A 142 -2.27 -29.80 4.37
CA GLN A 142 -2.68 -31.15 3.99
C GLN A 142 -2.45 -31.41 2.50
N THR A 143 -2.87 -30.47 1.64
CA THR A 143 -2.80 -30.65 0.18
C THR A 143 -1.53 -30.05 -0.45
N ASN A 144 -0.79 -29.24 0.32
CA ASN A 144 0.36 -28.47 -0.15
C ASN A 144 0.02 -27.52 -1.32
N ARG A 145 -1.26 -27.16 -1.52
CA ARG A 145 -1.71 -26.22 -2.55
C ARG A 145 -1.79 -24.81 -2.01
N LEU A 146 -1.64 -23.82 -2.89
CA LEU A 146 -1.89 -22.43 -2.52
C LEU A 146 -3.39 -22.19 -2.39
N ARG A 147 -3.76 -21.39 -1.39
CA ARG A 147 -5.11 -20.87 -1.16
C ARG A 147 -5.07 -19.36 -1.16
N TYR A 148 -5.98 -18.75 -1.91
CA TYR A 148 -6.12 -17.30 -1.99
C TYR A 148 -7.36 -16.90 -1.19
N ILE A 149 -7.18 -16.20 -0.08
CA ILE A 149 -8.27 -15.78 0.79
C ILE A 149 -8.43 -14.27 0.62
N TYR A 150 -9.52 -13.87 -0.02
CA TYR A 150 -9.83 -12.48 -0.31
C TYR A 150 -10.88 -11.94 0.66
N THR A 151 -10.60 -10.78 1.27
CA THR A 151 -11.56 -10.09 2.13
C THR A 151 -12.37 -9.11 1.28
N LEU A 152 -13.69 -9.32 1.20
CA LEU A 152 -14.56 -8.51 0.35
C LEU A 152 -14.56 -7.03 0.78
N PRO A 153 -14.35 -6.08 -0.16
CA PRO A 153 -14.61 -4.66 0.09
C PRO A 153 -16.04 -4.49 0.61
N ASP A 154 -16.22 -3.63 1.61
CA ASP A 154 -17.54 -3.26 2.17
C ASP A 154 -18.31 -4.36 2.93
N SER A 155 -17.69 -5.52 3.18
CA SER A 155 -18.31 -6.53 4.03
C SER A 155 -18.31 -6.13 5.51
N VAL A 156 -19.50 -5.96 6.09
CA VAL A 156 -19.66 -5.82 7.54
C VAL A 156 -19.12 -7.09 8.20
N GLY A 157 -18.10 -6.95 9.05
CA GLY A 157 -17.42 -8.07 9.71
C GLY A 157 -16.29 -8.73 8.90
N GLY A 158 -15.91 -8.19 7.73
CA GLY A 158 -14.73 -8.66 6.98
C GLY A 158 -14.91 -10.05 6.39
N ARG A 159 -16.04 -10.30 5.72
CA ARG A 159 -16.34 -11.57 5.05
C ARG A 159 -15.19 -11.94 4.11
N GLN A 160 -14.65 -13.14 4.32
CA GLN A 160 -13.61 -13.71 3.49
C GLN A 160 -14.22 -14.72 2.52
N VAL A 161 -13.67 -14.75 1.31
CA VAL A 161 -13.94 -15.76 0.29
C VAL A 161 -12.63 -16.44 -0.08
N GLU A 162 -12.66 -17.77 -0.21
CA GLU A 162 -11.54 -18.51 -0.76
C GLU A 162 -11.70 -18.58 -2.28
N LEU A 163 -10.69 -18.11 -3.00
CA LEU A 163 -10.59 -18.19 -4.44
C LEU A 163 -9.64 -19.34 -4.81
N PRO A 164 -10.06 -20.25 -5.70
CA PRO A 164 -9.18 -21.31 -6.16
C PRO A 164 -8.06 -20.74 -7.05
N PRO A 165 -6.85 -21.33 -7.08
CA PRO A 165 -5.70 -20.81 -7.83
C PRO A 165 -5.97 -20.54 -9.30
N GLU A 166 -6.77 -21.38 -9.97
CA GLU A 166 -7.16 -21.23 -11.37
C GLU A 166 -8.04 -20.00 -11.65
N ARG A 167 -8.63 -19.39 -10.61
CA ARG A 167 -9.41 -18.15 -10.70
C ARG A 167 -8.63 -16.91 -10.31
N VAL A 168 -7.34 -17.03 -9.99
CA VAL A 168 -6.52 -15.89 -9.56
C VAL A 168 -5.32 -15.75 -10.48
N LEU A 169 -5.29 -14.65 -11.23
CA LEU A 169 -4.05 -14.16 -11.82
C LEU A 169 -3.24 -13.50 -10.72
N HIS A 170 -2.20 -14.18 -10.24
CA HIS A 170 -1.25 -13.63 -9.28
C HIS A 170 0.08 -13.33 -9.97
N ILE A 171 0.52 -12.08 -9.88
CA ILE A 171 1.85 -11.63 -10.28
C ILE A 171 2.63 -11.31 -9.00
N PRO A 172 3.46 -12.23 -8.50
CA PRO A 172 4.30 -11.98 -7.33
C PRO A 172 5.49 -11.09 -7.71
N GLY A 173 5.79 -10.12 -6.87
CA GLY A 173 7.02 -9.33 -6.97
C GLY A 173 8.23 -10.11 -6.44
N PHE A 174 9.36 -9.40 -6.31
CA PHE A 174 10.55 -9.96 -5.70
C PHE A 174 10.29 -10.39 -4.25
N GLY A 175 10.56 -11.65 -3.91
CA GLY A 175 10.27 -12.25 -2.61
C GLY A 175 11.22 -13.42 -2.30
N TYR A 176 11.17 -13.92 -1.07
CA TYR A 176 12.06 -14.99 -0.60
C TYR A 176 11.66 -16.38 -1.08
N ASP A 177 10.36 -16.68 -1.07
CA ASP A 177 9.80 -18.03 -1.20
C ASP A 177 9.23 -18.32 -2.60
N GLY A 178 9.27 -17.33 -3.49
CA GLY A 178 8.72 -17.40 -4.84
C GLY A 178 7.19 -17.46 -4.89
N THR A 179 6.49 -17.36 -3.75
CA THR A 179 5.03 -17.41 -3.68
C THR A 179 4.40 -16.05 -3.41
N VAL A 180 5.03 -15.20 -2.59
CA VAL A 180 4.56 -13.84 -2.32
C VAL A 180 5.74 -12.88 -2.33
N GLY A 181 5.61 -11.77 -3.07
CA GLY A 181 6.61 -10.71 -3.10
C GLY A 181 6.66 -9.93 -1.78
N TYR A 182 7.84 -9.41 -1.45
CA TYR A 182 8.00 -8.48 -0.34
C TYR A 182 7.22 -7.20 -0.60
N ASN A 183 6.47 -6.74 0.38
CA ASN A 183 5.89 -5.40 0.34
C ASN A 183 7.02 -4.36 0.53
N PRO A 184 7.36 -3.55 -0.49
CA PRO A 184 8.50 -2.63 -0.40
C PRO A 184 8.30 -1.52 0.63
N ILE A 185 7.07 -1.02 0.77
CA ILE A 185 6.74 0.02 1.77
C ILE A 185 7.01 -0.50 3.19
N ARG A 186 6.59 -1.74 3.48
CA ARG A 186 6.83 -2.38 4.78
C ARG A 186 8.31 -2.67 4.99
N LEU A 187 9.03 -3.07 3.95
CA LEU A 187 10.46 -3.35 4.01
C LEU A 187 11.27 -2.08 4.33
N PHE A 188 10.93 -0.95 3.71
CA PHE A 188 11.64 0.33 3.89
C PHE A 188 10.98 1.27 4.90
N ARG A 189 10.10 0.73 5.77
CA ARG A 189 9.27 1.52 6.69
C ARG A 189 10.07 2.49 7.56
N GLU A 190 11.20 2.06 8.11
CA GLU A 190 12.05 2.91 8.96
C GLU A 190 12.63 4.10 8.20
N ASN A 191 13.08 3.89 6.96
CA ASN A 191 13.61 4.97 6.13
C ASN A 191 12.51 5.97 5.76
N LEU A 192 11.36 5.48 5.29
CA LEU A 192 10.20 6.33 4.98
C LEU A 192 9.71 7.09 6.22
N GLY A 193 9.81 6.48 7.40
CA GLY A 193 9.49 7.13 8.67
C GLY A 193 10.39 8.32 9.00
N ILE A 194 11.68 8.24 8.68
CA ILE A 194 12.61 9.37 8.83
C ILE A 194 12.23 10.52 7.91
N VAL A 195 11.93 10.22 6.63
CA VAL A 195 11.49 11.22 5.66
C VAL A 195 10.22 11.92 6.15
N LYS A 196 9.22 11.15 6.59
CA LYS A 196 7.96 11.70 7.09
C LYS A 196 8.16 12.55 8.35
N ALA A 197 9.01 12.10 9.28
CA ALA A 197 9.33 12.85 10.48
C ALA A 197 10.01 14.18 10.16
N ALA A 198 10.90 14.22 9.17
CA ALA A 198 11.56 15.44 8.72
C ALA A 198 10.57 16.42 8.08
N GLU A 199 9.66 15.93 7.21
CA GLU A 199 8.58 16.74 6.64
C GLU A 199 7.67 17.33 7.74
N GLU A 200 7.28 16.50 8.71
CA GLU A 200 6.42 16.94 9.81
C GLU A 200 7.12 17.95 10.73
N TYR A 201 8.41 17.74 11.03
CA TYR A 201 9.22 18.71 11.75
C TYR A 201 9.29 20.04 11.01
N GLY A 202 9.56 20.01 9.69
CA GLY A 202 9.57 21.21 8.86
C GLY A 202 8.21 21.92 8.86
N ALA A 203 7.13 21.18 8.67
CA ALA A 203 5.77 21.72 8.68
C ALA A 203 5.44 22.38 10.04
N ARG A 204 5.81 21.74 11.16
CA ARG A 204 5.64 22.33 12.49
C ARG A 204 6.53 23.54 12.70
N PHE A 205 7.77 23.51 12.23
CA PHE A 205 8.69 24.63 12.33
C PHE A 205 8.14 25.87 11.62
N PHE A 206 7.65 25.72 10.38
CA PHE A 206 7.02 26.82 9.65
C PHE A 206 5.66 27.21 10.22
N GLY A 207 4.84 26.23 10.63
CA GLY A 207 3.49 26.47 11.17
C GLY A 207 3.50 27.12 12.55
N SER A 208 4.48 26.82 13.41
CA SER A 208 4.60 27.43 14.73
C SER A 208 5.37 28.75 14.74
N GLY A 209 6.00 29.14 13.61
CA GLY A 209 6.78 30.39 13.51
C GLY A 209 7.93 30.50 14.52
N ALA A 210 8.24 29.42 15.26
CA ALA A 210 9.03 29.47 16.49
C ALA A 210 10.54 29.49 16.21
N ARG A 211 10.99 30.54 15.54
CA ARG A 211 12.30 31.12 15.84
C ARG A 211 12.04 32.14 16.94
N PRO A 212 12.40 31.90 18.22
CA PRO A 212 12.33 32.95 19.21
C PRO A 212 13.21 34.10 18.74
N SER A 213 12.60 35.21 18.32
CA SER A 213 13.28 36.44 17.90
C SER A 213 13.84 37.21 19.10
N GLY A 214 13.49 36.79 20.32
CA GLY A 214 13.97 37.36 21.57
C GLY A 214 13.63 36.50 22.78
N VAL A 215 14.16 36.91 23.94
CA VAL A 215 13.86 36.32 25.25
C VAL A 215 12.97 37.27 26.02
N LEU A 216 11.80 36.81 26.45
CA LEU A 216 10.91 37.59 27.31
C LEU A 216 11.27 37.31 28.78
N GLN A 217 11.81 38.33 29.46
CA GLN A 217 12.24 38.23 30.84
C GLN A 217 11.30 39.03 31.74
N HIS A 218 10.72 38.39 32.76
CA HIS A 218 9.85 39.04 33.75
C HIS A 218 10.62 39.20 35.08
N PRO A 219 10.62 40.39 35.72
CA PRO A 219 11.49 40.68 36.87
C PRO A 219 11.08 39.96 38.17
N GLY A 220 9.89 39.37 38.24
CA GLY A 220 9.38 38.65 39.42
C GLY A 220 8.80 37.26 39.11
N LYS A 221 8.39 36.53 40.16
CA LYS A 221 7.72 35.22 40.01
C LYS A 221 6.28 35.41 39.53
N LEU A 222 5.97 34.87 38.35
CA LEU A 222 4.59 34.80 37.83
C LEU A 222 3.83 33.66 38.51
N SER A 223 2.53 33.86 38.79
CA SER A 223 1.64 32.77 39.20
C SER A 223 1.47 31.75 38.06
N PRO A 224 1.08 30.49 38.35
CA PRO A 224 0.84 29.48 37.31
C PRO A 224 -0.15 29.96 36.23
N GLU A 225 -1.20 30.67 36.63
CA GLU A 225 -2.23 31.20 35.72
C GLU A 225 -1.69 32.35 34.86
N ALA A 226 -0.77 33.15 35.40
CA ALA A 226 -0.12 34.22 34.66
C ALA A 226 0.90 33.67 33.64
N GLN A 227 1.62 32.59 33.99
CA GLN A 227 2.51 31.89 33.07
C GLN A 227 1.75 31.24 31.91
N ALA A 228 0.61 30.60 32.18
CA ALA A 228 -0.23 30.00 31.15
C ALA A 228 -0.77 31.06 30.17
N ARG A 229 -1.32 32.16 30.69
CA ARG A 229 -1.80 33.29 29.87
C ARG A 229 -0.70 33.93 29.04
N LEU A 230 0.51 34.06 29.59
CA LEU A 230 1.65 34.59 28.88
C LEU A 230 2.09 33.67 27.73
N ARG A 231 2.16 32.35 27.97
CA ARG A 231 2.46 31.36 26.93
C ARG A 231 1.44 31.41 25.80
N GLU A 232 0.15 31.42 26.14
CA GLU A 232 -0.94 31.47 25.18
C GLU A 232 -0.90 32.77 24.35
N ASN A 233 -0.59 33.91 24.99
CA ASN A 233 -0.40 35.17 24.28
C ASN A 233 0.78 35.13 23.30
N ILE A 234 1.91 34.53 23.70
CA ILE A 234 3.09 34.40 22.84
C ILE A 234 2.78 33.49 21.65
N GLU A 235 2.16 32.34 21.88
CA GLU A 235 1.75 31.41 20.82
C GLU A 235 0.75 32.07 19.86
N ARG A 236 -0.18 32.89 20.36
CA ARG A 236 -1.13 33.63 19.53
C ARG A 236 -0.47 34.73 18.69
N LEU A 237 0.49 35.46 19.25
CA LEU A 237 1.12 36.61 18.59
C LEU A 237 2.20 36.21 17.60
N TYR A 238 2.91 35.11 17.85
CA TYR A 238 4.08 34.70 17.06
C TYR A 238 3.92 33.32 16.39
N GLY A 239 2.86 32.57 16.70
CA GLY A 239 2.55 31.32 16.05
C GLY A 239 1.85 31.51 14.71
N GLY A 240 2.16 30.68 13.72
CA GLY A 240 1.53 30.74 12.40
C GLY A 240 2.37 31.49 11.35
N LEU A 241 2.26 31.04 10.10
CA LEU A 241 2.83 31.72 8.93
C LEU A 241 2.31 33.17 8.81
N GLU A 242 1.04 33.41 9.12
CA GLU A 242 0.40 34.73 9.04
C GLU A 242 0.98 35.76 10.04
N ASN A 243 1.57 35.29 11.14
CA ASN A 243 2.17 36.12 12.17
C ASN A 243 3.70 36.26 12.02
N SER A 244 4.27 35.66 10.97
CA SER A 244 5.70 35.75 10.69
C SER A 244 6.11 37.20 10.42
N HIS A 245 7.18 37.67 11.08
CA HIS A 245 7.71 39.04 10.98
C HIS A 245 6.85 40.16 11.58
N ARG A 246 5.85 39.85 12.42
CA ARG A 246 5.23 40.87 13.28
C ARG A 246 6.24 41.31 14.35
N ILE A 247 6.45 42.63 14.47
CA ILE A 247 7.26 43.28 15.50
C ILE A 247 6.40 43.52 16.73
#